data_AF-A0A8I1LPI7-F1
#
_entry.id   AF-A0A8I1LPI7-F1
#
_cell.length_a   1.000
_cell.length_b   1.000
_cell.length_c   1.000
_cell.angle_alpha   90.00
_cell.angle_beta   90.00
_cell.angle_gamma   90.00
#
_symmetry.space_group_name_H-M   'P 1'
#
loop_
_entity.id
_entity.type
_entity.pdbx_description
1 polymer ?
#
loop_
_entity_poly.entity_id
_entity_poly.type
_entity_poly.pdbx_seq_one_letter_code
_entity_poly.pdbx_strand_id
1 'polypeptide(L)'
;MVNYQNIIGPRKGKKAVQENGLNYIINTPKLRMVMLNDVGPVAKPTRYGITNSALVTFNKGINTKKDVVVVMYVPPKVGSFKKFPSSEAFPVTTPNDKAFIANLGKSKSVKLTLVSHIHDVLLKGTIAGKTAVLNGNGGAGTDTRPTLNSIISYFAFIYNNKCIRFNGHKSVTVKTKLRPSKVFILTKDGIISVPIV
;
A
#
# COMPACT_ATOMS: atom_id res chain seq x y z
N MET A 1 10.27 14.82 20.08
CA MET A 1 10.06 14.45 18.66
C MET A 1 10.40 12.98 18.49
N VAL A 2 9.41 12.13 18.22
CA VAL A 2 9.64 10.69 18.02
C VAL A 2 10.07 10.48 16.56
N ASN A 3 11.27 9.96 16.37
CA ASN A 3 11.87 9.77 15.05
C ASN A 3 11.34 8.48 14.41
N TYR A 4 10.37 8.61 13.49
CA TYR A 4 9.75 7.48 12.77
C TYR A 4 10.60 6.92 11.62
N GLN A 5 11.87 7.35 11.47
CA GLN A 5 12.77 6.87 10.42
C GLN A 5 13.18 5.38 10.54
N ASN A 6 12.75 4.66 11.57
CA ASN A 6 13.08 3.25 11.77
C ASN A 6 12.03 2.25 11.23
N ILE A 7 11.00 2.70 10.50
CA ILE A 7 9.88 1.82 10.06
C ILE A 7 10.06 1.30 8.62
N ILE A 8 11.05 1.79 7.86
CA ILE A 8 11.24 1.38 6.45
C ILE A 8 12.56 0.60 6.28
N GLY A 9 12.47 -0.72 6.16
CA GLY A 9 13.50 -1.59 5.59
C GLY A 9 14.85 -1.65 6.34
N PRO A 10 15.71 -2.64 6.05
CA PRO A 10 16.89 -2.87 6.86
C PRO A 10 17.97 -1.82 6.60
N ARG A 11 18.39 -1.12 7.66
CA ARG A 11 19.79 -0.64 7.73
C ARG A 11 20.69 -1.87 7.69
N LYS A 12 21.68 -1.90 6.80
CA LYS A 12 22.76 -2.91 6.77
C LYS A 12 23.25 -3.16 8.21
N GLY A 13 22.97 -4.34 8.77
CA GLY A 13 23.41 -4.69 10.12
C GLY A 13 22.80 -6.00 10.64
N LYS A 14 23.57 -6.72 11.46
CA LYS A 14 23.23 -8.02 12.07
C LYS A 14 22.12 -7.97 13.14
N LYS A 15 21.31 -6.90 13.21
CA LYS A 15 20.26 -6.75 14.23
C LYS A 15 18.94 -7.31 13.73
N ALA A 16 18.42 -8.33 14.41
CA ALA A 16 17.07 -8.81 14.19
C ALA A 16 16.07 -7.68 14.52
N VAL A 17 15.29 -7.25 13.51
CA VAL A 17 14.15 -6.34 13.72
C VAL A 17 13.02 -7.16 14.32
N GLN A 18 12.56 -6.78 15.52
CA GLN A 18 11.37 -7.38 16.13
C GLN A 18 10.12 -6.89 15.37
N GLU A 19 9.15 -7.78 15.10
CA GLU A 19 7.90 -7.46 14.37
C GLU A 19 6.94 -6.53 15.14
N ASN A 20 7.29 -6.15 16.38
CA ASN A 20 6.45 -5.36 17.27
C ASN A 20 6.10 -4.01 16.65
N GLY A 21 4.79 -3.77 16.48
CA GLY A 21 4.26 -2.50 15.95
C GLY A 21 4.15 -2.42 14.42
N LEU A 22 4.53 -3.47 13.67
CA LEU A 22 4.41 -3.48 12.20
C LEU A 22 3.07 -4.01 11.70
N ASN A 23 2.33 -4.72 12.57
CA ASN A 23 0.97 -5.19 12.32
C ASN A 23 0.01 -4.44 13.24
N TYR A 24 -0.95 -3.69 12.69
CA TYR A 24 -1.87 -2.88 13.50
C TYR A 24 -3.19 -2.57 12.80
N ILE A 25 -4.17 -2.10 13.58
CA ILE A 25 -5.52 -1.79 13.10
C ILE A 25 -5.83 -0.33 13.41
N ILE A 26 -6.23 0.44 12.40
CA ILE A 26 -6.74 1.79 12.54
C ILE A 26 -8.26 1.75 12.43
N ASN A 27 -8.96 2.33 13.39
CA ASN A 27 -10.42 2.41 13.36
C ASN A 27 -10.87 3.85 13.09
N THR A 28 -11.80 4.01 12.16
CA THR A 28 -12.61 5.21 11.99
C THR A 28 -14.09 4.84 12.25
N PRO A 29 -15.03 5.81 12.28
CA PRO A 29 -16.44 5.50 12.54
C PRO A 29 -17.03 4.47 11.57
N LYS A 30 -16.76 4.59 10.26
CA LYS A 30 -17.33 3.73 9.21
C LYS A 30 -16.35 2.71 8.61
N LEU A 31 -15.05 2.94 8.78
CA LEU A 31 -14.01 2.15 8.14
C LEU A 31 -13.04 1.58 9.18
N ARG A 32 -12.48 0.42 8.89
CA ARG A 32 -11.33 -0.13 9.57
C ARG A 32 -10.21 -0.39 8.56
N MET A 33 -9.00 0.02 8.90
CA MET A 33 -7.81 -0.32 8.12
C MET A 33 -7.00 -1.36 8.89
N VAL A 34 -6.58 -2.41 8.19
CA VAL A 34 -5.74 -3.49 8.72
C VAL A 34 -4.40 -3.40 8.03
N MET A 35 -3.39 -2.95 8.76
CA MET A 35 -2.02 -2.77 8.27
C MET A 35 -1.24 -4.02 8.61
N LEU A 36 -0.72 -4.71 7.60
CA LEU A 36 -0.01 -5.97 7.72
C LEU A 36 1.44 -5.82 7.29
N ASN A 37 2.32 -6.41 8.09
CA ASN A 37 3.70 -6.67 7.72
C ASN A 37 3.80 -8.02 7.03
N ASP A 38 4.08 -7.97 5.74
CA ASP A 38 4.30 -9.11 4.85
C ASP A 38 5.78 -9.25 4.47
N VAL A 39 6.68 -8.61 5.24
CA VAL A 39 8.12 -8.74 5.12
C VAL A 39 8.64 -9.31 6.44
N GLY A 40 9.16 -10.55 6.41
CA GLY A 40 9.64 -11.24 7.60
C GLY A 40 10.87 -10.59 8.25
N PRO A 41 11.23 -10.99 9.49
CA PRO A 41 12.40 -10.47 10.19
C PRO A 41 13.69 -10.78 9.42
N VAL A 42 14.58 -9.78 9.40
CA VAL A 42 15.78 -9.55 8.54
C VAL A 42 16.91 -10.62 8.69
N ALA A 43 16.61 -11.86 9.06
CA ALA A 43 17.64 -12.89 9.27
C ALA A 43 17.87 -13.82 8.07
N LYS A 44 16.93 -13.90 7.13
CA LYS A 44 17.09 -14.69 5.89
C LYS A 44 16.98 -13.77 4.68
N PRO A 45 17.67 -14.07 3.56
CA PRO A 45 17.50 -13.32 2.32
C PRO A 45 16.02 -13.40 1.95
N THR A 46 15.32 -12.26 2.05
CA THR A 46 14.00 -12.01 1.47
C THR A 46 12.96 -13.10 1.70
N ARG A 47 12.38 -13.21 2.91
CA ARG A 47 11.06 -13.84 3.03
C ARG A 47 9.97 -12.78 2.99
N TYR A 48 9.35 -12.63 1.84
CA TYR A 48 8.04 -12.02 1.74
C TYR A 48 6.96 -13.06 2.08
N GLY A 49 5.88 -12.63 2.74
CA GLY A 49 4.75 -13.47 3.13
C GLY A 49 4.20 -13.15 4.52
N ILE A 50 3.15 -13.86 4.91
CA ILE A 50 2.38 -13.59 6.12
C ILE A 50 2.96 -14.35 7.31
N THR A 51 3.42 -13.58 8.31
CA THR A 51 3.87 -14.13 9.59
C THR A 51 2.66 -14.51 10.45
N ASN A 52 2.88 -15.30 11.52
CA ASN A 52 1.78 -15.68 12.41
C ASN A 52 1.14 -14.44 13.07
N SER A 53 1.96 -13.46 13.45
CA SER A 53 1.49 -12.21 14.07
C SER A 53 0.63 -11.38 13.11
N ALA A 54 1.02 -11.34 11.82
CA ALA A 54 0.25 -10.71 10.76
C ALA A 54 -1.09 -11.40 10.54
N LEU A 55 -1.12 -12.74 10.50
CA LEU A 55 -2.34 -13.52 10.33
C LEU A 55 -3.33 -13.32 11.50
N VAL A 56 -2.83 -13.32 12.73
CA VAL A 56 -3.64 -13.04 13.94
C VAL A 56 -4.25 -11.64 13.87
N THR A 57 -3.45 -10.64 13.51
CA THR A 57 -3.92 -9.25 13.36
C THR A 57 -4.97 -9.12 12.26
N PHE A 58 -4.74 -9.80 11.12
CA PHE A 58 -5.68 -9.85 10.02
C PHE A 58 -7.02 -10.42 10.44
N ASN A 59 -7.03 -11.61 11.06
CA ASN A 59 -8.26 -12.28 11.49
C ASN A 59 -9.05 -11.44 12.49
N LYS A 60 -8.36 -10.81 13.45
CA LYS A 60 -8.98 -9.85 14.38
C LYS A 60 -9.55 -8.62 13.65
N GLY A 61 -8.83 -8.12 12.65
CA GLY A 61 -9.20 -6.95 11.87
C GLY A 61 -10.49 -7.14 11.07
N ILE A 62 -10.61 -8.28 10.38
CA ILE A 62 -11.73 -8.58 9.48
C ILE A 62 -13.02 -9.00 10.21
N ASN A 63 -12.93 -9.46 11.46
CA ASN A 63 -14.10 -9.82 12.24
C ASN A 63 -14.82 -8.56 12.78
N THR A 64 -15.57 -7.89 11.91
CA THR A 64 -16.27 -6.65 12.22
C THR A 64 -17.44 -6.41 11.26
N LYS A 65 -18.36 -5.54 11.68
CA LYS A 65 -19.46 -5.01 10.85
C LYS A 65 -19.06 -3.81 9.99
N LYS A 66 -17.87 -3.22 10.22
CA LYS A 66 -17.36 -2.09 9.44
C LYS A 66 -16.84 -2.56 8.09
N ASP A 67 -16.78 -1.64 7.13
CA ASP A 67 -15.99 -1.86 5.92
C ASP A 67 -14.51 -1.91 6.27
N VAL A 68 -13.78 -2.85 5.66
CA VAL A 68 -12.37 -3.09 5.92
C VAL A 68 -11.54 -2.83 4.68
N VAL A 69 -10.47 -2.05 4.85
CA VAL A 69 -9.36 -1.94 3.90
C VAL A 69 -8.17 -2.70 4.47
N VAL A 70 -7.62 -3.63 3.70
CA VAL A 70 -6.38 -4.34 4.05
C VAL A 70 -5.23 -3.66 3.34
N VAL A 71 -4.14 -3.39 4.04
CA VAL A 71 -2.94 -2.75 3.50
C VAL A 71 -1.75 -3.64 3.77
N MET A 72 -0.99 -3.96 2.74
CA MET A 72 0.25 -4.74 2.80
C MET A 72 1.27 -4.17 1.81
N TYR A 73 2.55 -4.47 1.98
CA TYR A 73 3.59 -3.89 1.14
C TYR A 73 3.78 -4.66 -0.16
N VAL A 74 4.04 -5.96 -0.09
CA VAL A 74 4.31 -6.85 -1.23
C VAL A 74 3.04 -7.60 -1.64
N PRO A 75 2.63 -7.55 -2.92
CA PRO A 75 1.44 -8.29 -3.32
C PRO A 75 1.69 -9.81 -3.34
N PRO A 76 0.70 -10.65 -2.98
CA PRO A 76 0.77 -12.10 -3.18
C PRO A 76 0.63 -12.42 -4.67
N LYS A 77 1.30 -13.48 -5.15
CA LYS A 77 1.16 -14.03 -6.52
C LYS A 77 -0.19 -14.74 -6.75
N VAL A 78 -1.30 -14.09 -6.42
CA VAL A 78 -2.65 -14.60 -6.68
C VAL A 78 -3.58 -13.46 -7.06
N GLY A 79 -4.58 -13.79 -7.88
CA GLY A 79 -5.60 -12.84 -8.32
C GLY A 79 -5.44 -12.38 -9.77
N SER A 80 -6.12 -11.30 -10.12
CA SER A 80 -6.37 -10.93 -11.53
C SER A 80 -5.64 -9.67 -12.00
N PHE A 81 -4.54 -9.27 -11.35
CA PHE A 81 -3.71 -8.21 -11.93
C PHE A 81 -3.26 -8.69 -13.32
N LYS A 82 -3.70 -7.99 -14.38
CA LYS A 82 -3.64 -8.45 -15.77
C LYS A 82 -2.26 -8.97 -16.18
N LYS A 83 -1.19 -8.46 -15.55
CA LYS A 83 0.12 -9.10 -15.45
C LYS A 83 0.66 -8.71 -14.07
N PHE A 84 1.03 -9.68 -13.24
CA PHE A 84 1.91 -9.34 -12.10
C PHE A 84 3.25 -8.90 -12.70
N PRO A 85 3.65 -7.63 -12.56
CA PRO A 85 4.73 -7.09 -13.38
C PRO A 85 6.12 -7.61 -13.00
N SER A 86 6.23 -8.35 -11.90
CA SER A 86 7.51 -8.64 -11.26
C SER A 86 7.52 -10.01 -10.58
N SER A 87 8.68 -10.68 -10.62
CA SER A 87 8.99 -11.86 -9.81
C SER A 87 8.98 -11.56 -8.30
N GLU A 88 8.97 -10.28 -7.93
CA GLU A 88 9.00 -9.75 -6.56
C GLU A 88 7.70 -9.89 -5.78
N ALA A 89 6.57 -10.20 -6.43
CA ALA A 89 5.37 -10.61 -5.72
C ALA A 89 5.66 -11.90 -4.92
N PHE A 90 5.12 -12.01 -3.71
CA PHE A 90 5.46 -13.15 -2.86
C PHE A 90 4.66 -14.41 -3.23
N PRO A 91 5.29 -15.59 -3.23
CA PRO A 91 4.61 -16.84 -3.54
C PRO A 91 3.73 -17.28 -2.37
N VAL A 92 2.51 -17.76 -2.65
CA VAL A 92 1.57 -18.25 -1.63
C VAL A 92 1.87 -19.72 -1.32
N THR A 93 2.91 -19.97 -0.53
CA THR A 93 3.42 -21.33 -0.30
C THR A 93 3.23 -21.82 1.13
N THR A 94 3.31 -20.93 2.12
CA THR A 94 3.28 -21.34 3.53
C THR A 94 1.83 -21.50 4.04
N PRO A 95 1.62 -22.26 5.13
CA PRO A 95 0.29 -22.41 5.72
C PRO A 95 -0.37 -21.07 6.06
N ASN A 96 0.40 -20.10 6.55
CA ASN A 96 -0.11 -18.78 6.89
C ASN A 96 -0.52 -17.98 5.65
N ASP A 97 0.24 -18.05 4.56
CA ASP A 97 -0.12 -17.38 3.31
C ASP A 97 -1.43 -17.95 2.76
N LYS A 98 -1.56 -19.28 2.76
CA LYS A 98 -2.77 -19.99 2.33
C LYS A 98 -3.97 -19.64 3.20
N ALA A 99 -3.80 -19.64 4.52
CA ALA A 99 -4.84 -19.25 5.47
C ALA A 99 -5.27 -17.78 5.29
N PHE A 100 -4.32 -16.87 5.08
CA PHE A 100 -4.59 -15.48 4.78
C PHE A 100 -5.45 -15.33 3.52
N ILE A 101 -5.06 -15.95 2.40
CA ILE A 101 -5.82 -15.90 1.14
C ILE A 101 -7.22 -16.49 1.30
N ALA A 102 -7.35 -17.63 1.99
CA ALA A 102 -8.64 -18.25 2.24
C ALA A 102 -9.56 -17.36 3.10
N ASN A 103 -9.04 -16.78 4.18
CA ASN A 103 -9.80 -15.90 5.07
C ASN A 103 -10.16 -14.57 4.39
N LEU A 104 -9.26 -14.04 3.56
CA LEU A 104 -9.52 -12.86 2.73
C LEU A 104 -10.68 -13.11 1.77
N GLY A 105 -10.68 -14.23 1.05
CA GLY A 105 -11.76 -14.57 0.12
C GLY A 105 -13.11 -14.72 0.81
N LYS A 106 -13.15 -15.35 1.99
CA LYS A 106 -14.37 -15.56 2.79
C LYS A 106 -14.89 -14.29 3.48
N SER A 107 -14.04 -13.30 3.72
CA SER A 107 -14.42 -12.10 4.45
C SER A 107 -15.48 -11.27 3.70
N LYS A 108 -16.60 -10.96 4.36
CA LYS A 108 -17.63 -10.05 3.81
C LYS A 108 -17.35 -8.57 4.10
N SER A 109 -16.55 -8.29 5.12
CA SER A 109 -16.20 -6.94 5.58
C SER A 109 -15.09 -6.31 4.75
N VAL A 110 -14.17 -7.10 4.20
CA VAL A 110 -13.09 -6.58 3.34
C VAL A 110 -13.65 -6.14 2.00
N LYS A 111 -13.51 -4.84 1.70
CA LYS A 111 -13.95 -4.22 0.44
C LYS A 111 -12.79 -3.90 -0.50
N LEU A 112 -11.59 -3.71 0.04
CA LEU A 112 -10.44 -3.26 -0.73
C LEU A 112 -9.13 -3.78 -0.11
N THR A 113 -8.22 -4.21 -0.98
CA THR A 113 -6.84 -4.53 -0.63
C THR A 113 -5.90 -3.54 -1.32
N LEU A 114 -5.07 -2.86 -0.56
CA LEU A 114 -4.03 -1.95 -1.05
C LEU A 114 -2.68 -2.66 -0.94
N VAL A 115 -1.96 -2.70 -2.05
CA VAL A 115 -0.63 -3.31 -2.16
C VAL A 115 0.33 -2.32 -2.84
N SER A 116 1.62 -2.47 -2.59
CA SER A 116 2.66 -1.59 -3.12
C SER A 116 3.84 -2.41 -3.65
N HIS A 117 5.07 -1.99 -3.39
CA HIS A 117 6.35 -2.65 -3.72
C HIS A 117 6.69 -2.70 -5.20
N ILE A 118 5.77 -3.17 -6.04
CA ILE A 118 5.99 -3.20 -7.49
C ILE A 118 5.72 -1.80 -8.03
N HIS A 119 6.77 -1.18 -8.58
CA HIS A 119 6.65 0.14 -9.18
C HIS A 119 6.12 -0.01 -10.61
N ASP A 120 4.81 0.06 -10.70
CA ASP A 120 4.07 0.10 -11.96
C ASP A 120 2.95 1.12 -11.81
N VAL A 121 2.38 1.53 -12.95
CA VAL A 121 1.15 2.33 -13.03
C VAL A 121 0.08 1.78 -12.08
N LEU A 122 -0.82 2.62 -11.57
CA LEU A 122 -1.89 2.18 -10.66
C LEU A 122 -2.70 1.03 -11.30
N LEU A 123 -2.45 -0.20 -10.86
CA LEU A 123 -3.17 -1.36 -11.38
C LEU A 123 -4.36 -1.67 -10.49
N LYS A 124 -5.53 -1.77 -11.11
CA LYS A 124 -6.73 -2.32 -10.47
C LYS A 124 -6.85 -3.80 -10.84
N GLY A 125 -7.15 -4.62 -9.85
CA GLY A 125 -7.31 -6.05 -10.02
C GLY A 125 -8.10 -6.66 -8.87
N THR A 126 -7.86 -7.94 -8.65
CA THR A 126 -8.42 -8.66 -7.50
C THR A 126 -7.33 -9.46 -6.80
N ILE A 127 -7.47 -9.67 -5.48
CA ILE A 127 -6.71 -10.64 -4.68
C ILE A 127 -7.74 -11.45 -3.91
N ALA A 128 -7.74 -12.78 -4.07
CA ALA A 128 -8.73 -13.68 -3.45
C ALA A 128 -10.19 -13.25 -3.72
N GLY A 129 -10.48 -12.73 -4.92
CA GLY A 129 -11.80 -12.21 -5.30
C GLY A 129 -12.19 -10.87 -4.67
N LYS A 130 -11.31 -10.22 -3.89
CA LYS A 130 -11.51 -8.87 -3.37
C LYS A 130 -10.88 -7.84 -4.30
N THR A 131 -11.53 -6.69 -4.48
CA THR A 131 -10.95 -5.56 -5.22
C THR A 131 -9.59 -5.23 -4.64
N ALA A 132 -8.59 -5.11 -5.50
CA ALA A 132 -7.23 -4.79 -5.12
C ALA A 132 -6.67 -3.66 -5.98
N VAL A 133 -5.86 -2.81 -5.35
CA VAL A 133 -5.16 -1.70 -6.00
C VAL A 133 -3.68 -1.80 -5.68
N LEU A 134 -2.87 -1.87 -6.72
CA LEU A 134 -1.41 -1.84 -6.65
C LEU A 134 -0.95 -0.42 -6.97
N ASN A 135 -0.25 0.20 -6.02
CA ASN A 135 0.39 1.50 -6.20
C ASN A 135 1.79 1.51 -5.56
N GLY A 136 2.82 1.24 -6.37
CA GLY A 136 4.22 1.32 -5.97
C GLY A 136 4.90 2.66 -6.29
N ASN A 137 4.25 3.55 -7.06
CA ASN A 137 4.88 4.73 -7.66
C ASN A 137 4.97 5.92 -6.69
N GLY A 138 5.61 5.69 -5.54
CA GLY A 138 5.89 6.74 -4.55
C GLY A 138 7.11 7.61 -4.88
N GLY A 139 7.84 7.32 -5.96
CA GLY A 139 9.06 8.04 -6.36
C GLY A 139 10.37 7.47 -5.79
N ALA A 140 10.41 6.16 -5.49
CA ALA A 140 11.66 5.51 -5.09
C ALA A 140 12.58 5.37 -6.31
N GLY A 141 13.84 5.83 -6.19
CA GLY A 141 14.81 5.95 -7.30
C GLY A 141 15.36 4.63 -7.87
N THR A 142 14.64 3.52 -7.72
CA THR A 142 15.01 2.19 -8.23
C THR A 142 14.20 1.78 -9.46
N ASP A 143 13.48 2.72 -10.09
CA ASP A 143 12.62 2.45 -11.23
C ASP A 143 13.41 2.08 -12.50
N THR A 144 13.20 0.85 -12.97
CA THR A 144 13.70 0.33 -14.26
C THR A 144 12.72 0.56 -15.40
N ARG A 145 11.54 1.14 -15.14
CA ARG A 145 10.58 1.48 -16.18
C ARG A 145 10.47 2.99 -16.31
N PRO A 146 10.46 3.54 -17.54
CA PRO A 146 10.20 4.95 -17.72
C PRO A 146 8.84 5.26 -17.10
N THR A 147 8.79 6.27 -16.22
CA THR A 147 7.56 6.95 -15.86
C THR A 147 6.83 7.25 -17.17
N LEU A 148 5.73 6.54 -17.45
CA LEU A 148 4.88 6.86 -18.59
C LEU A 148 4.60 8.36 -18.53
N ASN A 149 4.67 9.04 -19.68
CA ASN A 149 4.29 10.45 -19.85
C ASN A 149 2.80 10.59 -19.49
N SER A 150 2.53 10.57 -18.19
CA SER A 150 1.20 10.41 -17.65
C SER A 150 0.48 11.69 -17.93
N ILE A 151 -0.63 11.60 -18.68
CA ILE A 151 -1.46 12.77 -18.94
C ILE A 151 -2.01 13.23 -17.58
N ILE A 152 -1.50 14.36 -17.10
CA ILE A 152 -1.96 14.96 -15.85
C ILE A 152 -3.39 15.42 -16.07
N SER A 153 -4.28 14.90 -15.24
CA SER A 153 -5.69 15.25 -15.24
C SER A 153 -5.95 16.40 -14.26
N TYR A 154 -5.37 16.33 -13.05
CA TYR A 154 -5.54 17.34 -12.01
C TYR A 154 -4.46 17.23 -10.93
N PHE A 155 -4.21 18.34 -10.25
CA PHE A 155 -3.39 18.42 -9.04
C PHE A 155 -4.34 18.47 -7.83
N ALA A 156 -3.96 17.85 -6.72
CA ALA A 156 -4.75 17.89 -5.50
C ALA A 156 -3.90 17.92 -4.23
N PHE A 157 -4.43 18.49 -3.16
CA PHE A 157 -3.90 18.30 -1.81
C PHE A 157 -5.02 18.03 -0.82
N ILE A 158 -4.67 17.45 0.33
CA ILE A 158 -5.61 17.16 1.41
C ILE A 158 -5.44 18.21 2.51
N TYR A 159 -6.54 18.88 2.88
CA TYR A 159 -6.58 19.81 4.00
C TYR A 159 -7.88 19.59 4.78
N ASN A 160 -7.78 19.46 6.11
CA ASN A 160 -8.92 19.17 7.00
C ASN A 160 -9.80 18.02 6.49
N ASN A 161 -9.17 16.90 6.09
CA ASN A 161 -9.82 15.72 5.50
C ASN A 161 -10.62 15.98 4.21
N LYS A 162 -10.43 17.12 3.55
CA LYS A 162 -11.03 17.46 2.26
C LYS A 162 -9.99 17.43 1.16
N CYS A 163 -10.37 16.86 0.01
CA CYS A 163 -9.56 16.89 -1.21
C CYS A 163 -9.84 18.19 -1.97
N ILE A 164 -8.81 19.02 -2.11
CA ILE A 164 -8.86 20.26 -2.89
C ILE A 164 -8.18 19.97 -4.23
N ARG A 165 -8.87 20.26 -5.35
CA ARG A 165 -8.45 19.87 -6.71
C ARG A 165 -8.26 21.09 -7.60
N PHE A 166 -7.29 21.02 -8.51
CA PHE A 166 -6.97 22.04 -9.50
C PHE A 166 -6.76 21.37 -10.85
N ASN A 167 -7.48 21.83 -11.87
CA ASN A 167 -7.32 21.33 -13.23
C ASN A 167 -6.03 21.87 -13.84
N GLY A 168 -5.26 21.02 -14.50
CA GLY A 168 -4.01 21.43 -15.16
C GLY A 168 -3.31 20.22 -15.79
N HIS A 169 -2.57 20.46 -16.88
CA HIS A 169 -1.96 19.40 -17.69
C HIS A 169 -0.43 19.30 -17.56
N LYS A 170 0.24 20.33 -17.02
CA LYS A 170 1.71 20.36 -16.83
C LYS A 170 2.11 21.06 -15.54
N SER A 171 1.53 22.22 -15.28
CA SER A 171 1.69 22.98 -14.04
C SER A 171 0.37 23.64 -13.67
N VAL A 172 0.22 24.00 -12.40
CA VAL A 172 -0.90 24.81 -11.93
C VAL A 172 -0.37 25.79 -10.90
N THR A 173 -0.68 27.07 -11.06
CA THR A 173 -0.36 28.09 -10.05
C THR A 173 -1.60 28.30 -9.21
N VAL A 174 -1.50 28.07 -7.90
CA VAL A 174 -2.61 28.25 -6.97
C VAL A 174 -2.30 29.39 -6.03
N LYS A 175 -3.14 30.43 -6.05
CA LYS A 175 -3.15 31.45 -4.99
C LYS A 175 -3.98 30.91 -3.82
N THR A 176 -3.31 30.45 -2.78
CA THR A 176 -3.94 29.93 -1.57
C THR A 176 -3.21 30.44 -0.34
N LYS A 177 -3.96 30.73 0.75
CA LYS A 177 -3.36 31.06 2.06
C LYS A 177 -2.76 29.83 2.75
N LEU A 178 -3.02 28.64 2.22
CA LEU A 178 -2.57 27.36 2.76
C LEU A 178 -1.36 26.88 1.96
N ARG A 179 -0.23 26.61 2.63
CA ARG A 179 0.91 25.92 2.04
C ARG A 179 0.78 24.41 2.29
N PRO A 180 0.43 23.59 1.29
CA PRO A 180 0.35 22.15 1.48
C PRO A 180 1.75 21.58 1.79
N SER A 181 1.80 20.52 2.59
CA SER A 181 3.05 19.76 2.82
C SER A 181 3.27 18.69 1.76
N LYS A 182 2.22 18.35 1.01
CA LYS A 182 2.24 17.32 -0.04
C LYS A 182 1.21 17.63 -1.11
N VAL A 183 1.58 17.43 -2.37
CA VAL A 183 0.66 17.51 -3.52
C VAL A 183 0.56 16.13 -4.16
N PHE A 184 -0.61 15.83 -4.69
CA PHE A 184 -0.91 14.64 -5.45
C PHE A 184 -1.19 15.06 -6.89
N ILE A 185 -0.52 14.44 -7.84
CA ILE A 185 -0.81 14.56 -9.26
C ILE A 185 -1.67 13.36 -9.63
N LEU A 186 -2.89 13.63 -10.06
CA LEU A 186 -3.80 12.60 -10.52
C LEU A 186 -3.74 12.56 -12.03
N THR A 187 -3.48 11.37 -12.54
CA THR A 187 -3.36 11.07 -13.96
C THR A 187 -4.50 10.13 -14.34
N LYS A 188 -4.74 9.90 -15.64
CA LYS A 188 -5.67 8.84 -16.07
C LYS A 188 -5.30 7.46 -15.49
N ASP A 189 -4.01 7.30 -15.21
CA ASP A 189 -3.36 6.06 -14.90
C ASP A 189 -3.03 5.90 -13.41
N GLY A 190 -3.31 6.90 -12.56
CA GLY A 190 -3.02 6.79 -11.15
C GLY A 190 -2.87 8.09 -10.37
N ILE A 191 -2.27 7.97 -9.19
CA ILE A 191 -1.97 9.09 -8.30
C ILE A 191 -0.47 9.07 -7.98
N ILE A 192 0.23 10.13 -8.36
CA ILE A 192 1.64 10.36 -8.05
C ILE A 192 1.69 11.33 -6.87
N SER A 193 2.52 11.04 -5.86
CA SER A 193 2.71 11.94 -4.73
C SER A 193 4.00 12.72 -4.91
N VAL A 194 3.91 14.06 -4.85
CA VAL A 194 5.05 14.96 -5.05
C VAL A 194 5.30 15.76 -3.76
N PRO A 195 6.51 15.70 -3.19
CA PRO A 195 6.88 16.58 -2.09
C PRO A 195 6.94 18.03 -2.59
N ILE A 196 6.50 18.98 -1.78
CA ILE A 196 6.71 20.41 -2.08
C ILE A 196 8.10 20.77 -1.58
N VAL A 197 8.97 21.18 -2.50
CA VAL A 197 10.30 21.74 -2.22
C VAL A 197 10.15 23.20 -1.79
#